data_AF-F9UCL7-F1
#
_entry.id   AF-F9UCL7-F1
#
_cell.length_a   1.000
_cell.length_b   1.000
_cell.length_c   1.000
_cell.angle_alpha   90.00
_cell.angle_beta   90.00
_cell.angle_gamma   90.00
#
_symmetry.space_group_name_H-M   'P 1'
#
loop_
_entity.id
_entity.type
_entity.pdbx_description
1 polymer ?
#
loop_
_entity_poly.entity_id
_entity_poly.type
_entity_poly.pdbx_seq_one_letter_code
_entity_poly.pdbx_strand_id
1 'polypeptide(L)'
;MADNNYLKDLILLRNDPSKVAPIRDAAERGEMDAQYAMGLIYAEGRGVEIDLARAHFWLSLAIAQGDTDADQLRNIIGSQMTDAEFDAAKDLAIAHRTTHPAPTSQH
;
A
#
# COMPACT_ATOMS: atom_id res chain seq x y z
N MET A 1 -15.28 8.13 17.07
CA MET A 1 -14.78 8.40 15.72
C MET A 1 -13.28 8.36 15.85
N ALA A 2 -12.64 7.26 15.47
CA ALA A 2 -11.19 7.13 15.63
C ALA A 2 -10.54 8.03 14.59
N ASP A 3 -9.71 8.95 15.05
CA ASP A 3 -9.05 9.93 14.21
C ASP A 3 -8.23 9.21 13.13
N ASN A 4 -8.42 9.63 11.88
CA ASN A 4 -7.79 9.06 10.69
C ASN A 4 -6.24 9.10 10.72
N ASN A 5 -5.68 9.80 11.72
CA ASN A 5 -4.25 9.92 11.98
C ASN A 5 -3.67 8.78 12.85
N TYR A 6 -4.52 7.95 13.47
CA TYR A 6 -4.09 6.89 14.39
C TYR A 6 -3.27 5.79 13.68
N LEU A 7 -3.58 5.50 12.41
CA LEU A 7 -2.84 4.50 11.64
C LEU A 7 -1.44 5.00 11.29
N LYS A 8 -1.31 6.26 10.80
CA LYS A 8 -0.02 6.91 10.53
C LYS A 8 0.87 6.92 11.78
N ASP A 9 0.32 7.28 12.95
CA ASP A 9 1.07 7.28 14.22
C ASP A 9 1.47 5.86 14.68
N LEU A 10 0.63 4.83 14.46
CA LEU A 10 0.97 3.46 14.86
C LEU A 10 2.09 2.81 14.04
N ILE A 11 2.18 3.15 12.75
CA ILE A 11 3.23 2.62 11.87
C ILE A 11 4.58 3.24 12.22
N LEU A 12 4.58 4.53 12.57
CA LEU A 12 5.78 5.31 12.81
C LEU A 12 6.46 4.98 14.14
N LEU A 13 5.74 4.43 15.13
CA LEU A 13 6.25 4.36 16.50
C LEU A 13 7.08 3.12 16.85
N ARG A 14 6.93 2.00 16.14
CA ARG A 14 7.71 0.78 16.42
C ARG A 14 7.73 -0.11 15.20
N ASN A 15 8.91 -0.56 14.78
CA ASN A 15 9.07 -1.66 13.82
C ASN A 15 8.54 -2.98 14.45
N ASP A 16 7.23 -3.07 14.63
CA ASP A 16 6.55 -4.14 15.33
C ASP A 16 5.74 -4.97 14.31
N PRO A 17 6.19 -6.19 13.97
CA PRO A 17 5.52 -7.04 12.99
C PRO A 17 4.07 -7.35 13.37
N SER A 18 3.74 -7.29 14.67
CA SER A 18 2.39 -7.54 15.18
C SER A 18 1.36 -6.52 14.66
N LYS A 19 1.82 -5.35 14.18
CA LYS A 19 0.96 -4.31 13.62
C LYS A 19 0.66 -4.49 12.13
N VAL A 20 1.43 -5.32 11.43
CA VAL A 20 1.26 -5.52 9.97
C VAL A 20 -0.09 -6.18 9.66
N ALA A 21 -0.49 -7.18 10.45
CA ALA A 21 -1.75 -7.90 10.22
C ALA A 21 -2.99 -6.98 10.24
N PRO A 22 -3.26 -6.19 11.31
CA PRO A 22 -4.44 -5.32 11.32
C PRO A 22 -4.38 -4.20 10.27
N ILE A 23 -3.18 -3.74 9.89
CA ILE A 23 -3.01 -2.75 8.82
C ILE A 23 -3.34 -3.36 7.46
N ARG A 24 -2.88 -4.58 7.18
CA ARG A 24 -3.23 -5.29 5.96
C ARG A 24 -4.74 -5.45 5.84
N ASP A 25 -5.40 -5.88 6.91
CA ASP A 25 -6.85 -6.06 6.92
C ASP A 25 -7.58 -4.73 6.64
N ALA A 26 -7.06 -3.60 7.13
CA ALA A 26 -7.57 -2.25 6.83
C ALA A 26 -7.31 -1.83 5.37
N ALA A 27 -6.12 -2.09 4.85
CA ALA A 27 -5.75 -1.79 3.47
C ALA A 27 -6.61 -2.58 2.46
N GLU A 28 -6.91 -3.83 2.78
CA GLU A 28 -7.80 -4.71 2.01
C GLU A 28 -9.26 -4.23 2.03
N ARG A 29 -9.70 -3.57 3.10
CA ARG A 29 -11.01 -2.88 3.15
C ARG A 29 -11.06 -1.60 2.32
N GLY A 30 -9.95 -1.16 1.74
CA GLY A 30 -9.87 0.06 0.95
C GLY A 30 -9.50 1.31 1.76
N GLU A 31 -9.08 1.17 3.02
CA GLU A 31 -8.69 2.34 3.83
C GLU A 31 -7.41 2.97 3.26
N MET A 32 -7.51 4.19 2.74
CA MET A 32 -6.43 4.91 2.06
C MET A 32 -5.15 5.00 2.91
N ASP A 33 -5.28 5.39 4.18
CA ASP A 33 -4.13 5.49 5.10
C ASP A 33 -3.47 4.14 5.37
N ALA A 34 -4.26 3.05 5.41
CA ALA A 34 -3.73 1.71 5.57
C ALA A 34 -3.03 1.19 4.30
N GLN A 35 -3.49 1.61 3.11
CA GLN A 35 -2.79 1.32 1.86
C GLN A 35 -1.45 2.05 1.81
N TYR A 36 -1.40 3.33 2.20
CA TYR A 36 -0.13 4.06 2.37
C TYR A 36 0.79 3.35 3.36
N ALA A 37 0.24 2.93 4.51
CA ALA A 37 0.95 2.20 5.54
C ALA A 37 1.61 0.92 5.05
N MET A 38 0.86 0.09 4.30
CA MET A 38 1.39 -1.14 3.70
C MET A 38 2.50 -0.82 2.70
N GLY A 39 2.35 0.27 1.94
CA GLY A 39 3.40 0.83 1.10
C GLY A 39 4.70 1.06 1.86
N LEU A 40 4.62 1.77 2.98
CA LEU A 40 5.77 2.07 3.84
C LEU A 40 6.37 0.82 4.48
N ILE A 41 5.53 -0.11 4.96
CA ILE A 41 5.94 -1.36 5.58
C ILE A 41 6.80 -2.19 4.62
N TYR A 42 6.37 -2.33 3.37
CA TYR A 42 7.13 -3.06 2.35
C TYR A 42 8.34 -2.28 1.81
N ALA A 43 8.27 -0.95 1.76
CA ALA A 43 9.39 -0.11 1.32
C ALA A 43 10.56 -0.16 2.32
N GLU A 44 10.26 -0.18 3.62
CA GLU A 44 11.27 -0.15 4.68
C GLU A 44 11.55 -1.53 5.31
N GLY A 45 10.75 -2.54 4.99
CA GLY A 45 10.88 -3.87 5.59
C GLY A 45 10.49 -3.90 7.07
N ARG A 46 9.42 -3.18 7.46
CA ARG A 46 8.98 -3.10 8.85
C ARG A 46 8.22 -4.36 9.27
N GLY A 47 8.94 -5.36 9.78
CA GLY A 47 8.35 -6.63 10.21
C GLY A 47 7.99 -7.56 9.04
N VAL A 48 8.41 -7.21 7.83
CA VAL A 48 8.35 -8.00 6.59
C VAL A 48 9.64 -7.79 5.81
N GLU A 49 9.93 -8.66 4.84
CA GLU A 49 11.03 -8.40 3.90
C GLU A 49 10.70 -7.21 2.99
N ILE A 50 11.74 -6.46 2.61
CA ILE A 50 11.60 -5.33 1.68
C ILE A 50 11.11 -5.87 0.33
N ASP A 51 10.03 -5.29 -0.16
CA ASP A 51 9.45 -5.63 -1.45
C ASP A 51 8.89 -4.38 -2.11
N LEU A 52 9.72 -3.76 -2.96
CA LEU A 52 9.36 -2.50 -3.61
C LEU A 52 8.19 -2.65 -4.59
N ALA A 53 8.00 -3.84 -5.17
CA ALA A 53 6.88 -4.12 -6.05
C ALA A 53 5.55 -4.09 -5.29
N ARG A 54 5.48 -4.75 -4.14
CA ARG A 54 4.31 -4.68 -3.24
C ARG A 54 4.12 -3.28 -2.68
N ALA A 55 5.20 -2.60 -2.29
CA ALA A 55 5.12 -1.22 -1.82
C ALA A 55 4.48 -0.31 -2.89
N HIS A 56 4.96 -0.37 -4.12
CA HIS A 56 4.45 0.42 -5.25
C HIS A 56 2.98 0.09 -5.56
N PHE A 57 2.60 -1.18 -5.47
CA PHE A 57 1.20 -1.61 -5.61
C PHE A 57 0.28 -0.95 -4.57
N TRP A 58 0.59 -1.07 -3.28
CA TRP A 58 -0.24 -0.49 -2.20
C TRP A 58 -0.31 1.04 -2.29
N LEU A 59 0.80 1.70 -2.59
CA LEU A 59 0.84 3.14 -2.80
C LEU A 59 -0.01 3.56 -4.00
N SER A 60 -0.02 2.78 -5.08
CA SER A 60 -0.85 3.08 -6.25
C SER A 60 -2.35 3.06 -5.94
N LEU A 61 -2.79 2.20 -5.01
CA LEU A 61 -4.17 2.19 -4.54
C LEU A 61 -4.49 3.46 -3.72
N ALA A 62 -3.59 3.87 -2.82
CA ALA A 62 -3.78 5.10 -2.04
C ALA A 62 -3.80 6.35 -2.94
N ILE A 63 -2.90 6.42 -3.94
CA ILE A 63 -2.87 7.50 -4.94
C ILE A 63 -4.18 7.56 -5.74
N ALA A 64 -4.76 6.42 -6.08
CA ALA A 64 -6.06 6.37 -6.78
C ALA A 64 -7.21 6.97 -5.95
N GLN A 65 -7.07 7.02 -4.62
CA GLN A 65 -8.00 7.67 -3.69
C GLN A 65 -7.64 9.15 -3.40
N GLY A 66 -6.51 9.64 -3.93
CA GLY A 66 -6.06 11.03 -3.77
C GLY A 66 -4.95 11.23 -2.74
N ASP A 67 -4.32 10.18 -2.23
CA ASP A 67 -3.19 10.30 -1.30
C ASP A 67 -1.93 10.82 -2.01
N THR A 68 -1.56 12.07 -1.72
CA THR A 68 -0.37 12.71 -2.27
C THR A 68 0.92 12.25 -1.59
N ASP A 69 0.86 11.86 -0.32
CA ASP A 69 2.03 11.33 0.40
C ASP A 69 2.45 9.99 -0.20
N ALA A 70 1.47 9.18 -0.61
CA ALA A 70 1.69 7.93 -1.31
C ALA A 70 2.39 8.14 -2.66
N ASP A 71 2.05 9.20 -3.40
CA ASP A 71 2.73 9.52 -4.67
C ASP A 71 4.20 9.90 -4.42
N GLN A 72 4.47 10.72 -3.41
CA GLN A 72 5.85 11.07 -3.04
C GLN A 72 6.67 9.83 -2.69
N LEU A 73 6.14 8.95 -1.83
CA LEU A 73 6.82 7.73 -1.43
C LEU A 73 7.00 6.77 -2.62
N ARG A 74 6.00 6.66 -3.49
CA ARG A 74 6.09 5.83 -4.71
C ARG A 74 7.19 6.31 -5.64
N ASN A 75 7.34 7.62 -5.80
CA ASN A 75 8.42 8.20 -6.60
C ASN A 75 9.81 7.91 -6.00
N ILE A 76 9.92 7.94 -4.67
CA ILE A 76 11.17 7.59 -3.96
C ILE A 76 11.54 6.12 -4.20
N ILE A 77 10.61 5.19 -4.00
CA ILE A 77 10.91 3.76 -4.21
C ILE A 77 11.07 3.43 -5.70
N GLY A 78 10.34 4.09 -6.59
CA GLY A 78 10.39 3.86 -8.03
C GLY A 78 11.77 4.17 -8.61
N SER A 79 12.53 5.08 -7.99
CA SER A 79 13.93 5.34 -8.36
C SER A 79 14.90 4.20 -8.04
N GLN A 80 14.50 3.28 -7.14
CA GLN A 80 15.29 2.13 -6.70
C GLN A 80 14.81 0.81 -7.33
N MET A 81 13.62 0.80 -7.94
CA MET A 81 13.02 -0.38 -8.56
C MET A 81 13.71 -0.74 -9.88
N THR A 82 13.82 -2.03 -10.12
CA THR A 82 14.20 -2.65 -11.40
C THR A 82 12.99 -2.82 -12.31
N ASP A 83 13.23 -3.00 -13.61
CA ASP A 83 12.17 -3.29 -14.58
C ASP A 83 11.32 -4.51 -14.17
N ALA A 84 11.96 -5.54 -13.61
CA ALA A 84 11.29 -6.72 -13.11
C ALA A 84 10.35 -6.43 -11.93
N GLU A 85 10.74 -5.54 -11.02
CA GLU A 85 9.89 -5.12 -9.88
C GLU A 85 8.72 -4.25 -10.35
N PHE A 86 8.93 -3.42 -11.37
CA PHE A 86 7.84 -2.66 -11.99
C PHE A 86 6.82 -3.59 -12.65
N ASP A 87 7.26 -4.62 -13.34
CA ASP A 87 6.36 -5.59 -13.96
C ASP A 87 5.61 -6.41 -12.90
N ALA A 88 6.30 -6.84 -11.84
CA ALA A 88 5.66 -7.49 -10.70
C ALA A 88 4.60 -6.59 -10.03
N ALA A 89 4.87 -5.29 -9.87
CA ALA A 89 3.91 -4.33 -9.31
C ALA A 89 2.66 -4.19 -10.20
N LYS A 90 2.81 -4.19 -11.53
CA LYS A 90 1.68 -4.17 -12.47
C LYS A 90 0.86 -5.46 -12.38
N ASP A 91 1.51 -6.61 -12.29
CA ASP A 91 0.84 -7.90 -12.17
C ASP A 91 0.01 -7.98 -10.88
N LEU A 92 0.56 -7.47 -9.76
CA LEU A 92 -0.17 -7.33 -8.49
C LEU A 92 -1.40 -6.42 -8.63
N ALA A 93 -1.27 -5.29 -9.33
CA ALA A 93 -2.38 -4.39 -9.59
C ALA A 93 -3.49 -5.04 -10.44
N ILE A 94 -3.09 -5.81 -11.46
CA ILE A 94 -4.04 -6.56 -12.31
C ILE A 94 -4.75 -7.62 -11.47
N ALA A 95 -4.02 -8.42 -10.69
CA ALA A 95 -4.58 -9.46 -9.83
C ALA A 95 -5.60 -8.87 -8.85
N HIS A 96 -5.28 -7.76 -8.20
CA HIS A 96 -6.18 -7.11 -7.25
C HIS A 96 -7.48 -6.63 -7.92
N ARG A 97 -7.38 -6.06 -9.13
CA ARG A 97 -8.56 -5.64 -9.91
C ARG A 97 -9.43 -6.84 -10.30
N THR A 98 -8.84 -8.01 -10.53
CA THR A 98 -9.61 -9.23 -10.85
C THR A 98 -10.28 -9.85 -9.63
N THR A 99 -9.71 -9.71 -8.43
CA THR A 99 -10.30 -10.23 -7.18
C THR A 99 -11.35 -9.28 -6.59
N HIS A 100 -11.20 -7.97 -6.81
CA HIS A 100 -12.18 -6.95 -6.47
C HIS A 100 -12.69 -6.29 -7.76
N PRO A 101 -13.50 -7.00 -8.57
CA PRO A 101 -14.12 -6.37 -9.72
C PRO A 101 -14.97 -5.21 -9.21
N ALA A 102 -14.75 -4.00 -9.73
CA ALA A 102 -15.65 -2.88 -9.52
C ALA A 102 -17.08 -3.38 -9.79
N PRO A 103 -18.09 -3.03 -8.98
CA PRO A 103 -19.46 -3.37 -9.31
C PRO A 103 -19.73 -2.74 -10.67
N THR A 104 -19.82 -3.59 -11.69
CA THR A 104 -20.18 -3.17 -13.03
C THR A 104 -21.60 -2.61 -12.93
N SER A 105 -21.73 -1.29 -12.76
CA SER A 105 -22.98 -0.60 -13.02
C SER A 105 -23.24 -0.73 -14.51
N GLN A 106 -23.85 -1.85 -14.90
CA GLN A 106 -24.61 -1.94 -16.13
C GLN A 106 -25.87 -1.11 -15.89
N HIS A 107 -25.92 0.09 -16.44
CA HIS A 107 -27.17 0.77 -16.77
C HIS A 107 -27.00 1.62 -18.03
#